data_AF-A0AAE8JVC3-F1
#
_entry.id   AF-A0AAE8JVC3-F1
#
_cell.length_a   1.000
_cell.length_b   1.000
_cell.length_c   1.000
_cell.angle_alpha   90.00
_cell.angle_beta   90.00
_cell.angle_gamma   90.00
#
_symmetry.space_group_name_H-M   'P 1'
#
loop_
_entity.id
_entity.type
_entity.pdbx_description
1 polymer ?
#
loop_
_entity_poly.entity_id
_entity_poly.type
_entity_poly.pdbx_seq_one_letter_code
_entity_poly.pdbx_strand_id
1 'polypeptide(L)'
;AITLGLNYTPFPLLTLSGERTFGDSQDTRLDMALHYRFGVPLWRQIASDNVDLHRSLIGSKYALVDRNYDIVMQYRKQPLVVLSLPKQLTAEAGTTLTIPVTISKAKYGLERIEWSASANFAANGGSWQQPALTALHVQVPAY
;
A
#
# COMPACT_ATOMS: atom_id res chain seq x y z
N ALA A 1 2.29 -18.50 -5.64
CA ALA A 1 2.60 -18.44 -7.07
C ALA A 1 3.92 -19.17 -7.31
N ILE A 2 4.07 -19.86 -8.43
CA ILE A 2 5.27 -20.61 -8.83
C ILE A 2 5.81 -19.93 -10.09
N THR A 3 7.12 -19.64 -10.14
CA THR A 3 7.78 -19.08 -11.33
C THR A 3 8.68 -20.13 -11.97
N LEU A 4 8.52 -20.34 -13.28
CA LEU A 4 9.38 -21.18 -14.10
C LEU A 4 10.17 -20.28 -15.05
N GLY A 5 11.50 -20.44 -15.09
CA GLY A 5 12.40 -19.63 -15.91
C GLY A 5 13.34 -20.46 -16.77
N LEU A 6 13.66 -19.95 -17.96
CA LEU A 6 14.62 -20.52 -18.90
C LEU A 6 15.64 -19.44 -19.29
N ASN A 7 16.93 -19.79 -19.24
CA ASN A 7 18.03 -18.88 -19.57
C ASN A 7 18.88 -19.48 -20.70
N TYR A 8 19.17 -18.68 -21.72
CA TYR A 8 20.01 -19.02 -22.85
C TYR A 8 21.10 -17.97 -23.08
N THR A 9 22.37 -18.39 -23.03
CA THR A 9 23.54 -17.51 -23.15
C THR A 9 24.38 -18.02 -24.32
N PRO A 10 24.19 -17.51 -25.55
CA PRO A 10 24.95 -17.96 -26.73
C PRO A 10 26.44 -17.59 -26.66
N PHE A 11 26.77 -16.48 -25.99
CA PHE A 11 28.13 -16.03 -25.71
C PHE A 11 28.15 -15.18 -24.43
N PRO A 12 29.29 -15.01 -23.74
CA PRO A 12 29.35 -14.40 -22.41
C PRO A 12 28.74 -13.00 -22.27
N LEU A 13 28.75 -12.21 -23.34
CA LEU A 13 28.22 -10.85 -23.34
C LEU A 13 26.68 -10.79 -23.30
N LEU A 14 25.96 -11.83 -23.74
CA LEU A 14 24.50 -11.78 -23.92
C LEU A 14 23.82 -12.97 -23.26
N THR A 15 22.82 -12.69 -22.42
CA THR A 15 21.90 -13.70 -21.87
C THR A 15 20.46 -13.31 -22.22
N LEU A 16 19.71 -14.28 -22.71
CA LEU A 16 18.27 -14.20 -22.94
C LEU A 16 17.56 -15.02 -21.88
N SER A 17 16.55 -14.44 -21.25
CA SER A 17 15.81 -15.05 -20.16
C SER A 17 14.31 -14.97 -20.43
N GLY A 18 13.60 -16.04 -20.14
CA GLY A 18 12.15 -16.09 -20.26
C GLY A 18 11.54 -16.73 -19.02
N GLU A 19 10.61 -16.03 -18.38
CA GLU A 19 9.97 -16.47 -17.14
C GLU A 19 8.44 -16.47 -17.27
N ARG A 20 7.80 -17.45 -16.64
CA ARG A 20 6.33 -17.53 -16.51
C ARG A 20 5.97 -17.81 -15.06
N THR A 21 5.14 -16.96 -14.48
CA THR A 21 4.58 -17.15 -13.15
C THR A 21 3.17 -17.70 -13.24
N PHE A 22 2.88 -18.73 -12.44
CA PHE A 22 1.59 -19.41 -12.33
C PHE A 22 1.04 -19.30 -10.92
N GLY A 23 -0.26 -19.04 -10.77
CA GLY A 23 -0.92 -18.91 -9.46
C GLY A 23 -2.08 -17.94 -9.54
N ASP A 24 -2.26 -17.14 -8.49
CA ASP A 24 -3.33 -16.14 -8.37
C ASP A 24 -3.23 -15.01 -9.42
N SER A 25 -2.02 -14.80 -9.97
CA SER A 25 -1.78 -13.98 -11.16
C SER A 25 -0.90 -14.75 -12.14
N GLN A 26 -1.10 -14.50 -13.43
CA GLN A 26 -0.33 -15.08 -14.51
C GLN A 26 0.47 -13.98 -15.21
N ASP A 27 1.79 -14.10 -15.19
CA ASP A 27 2.71 -13.10 -15.76
C ASP A 27 3.75 -13.81 -16.64
N THR A 28 4.12 -13.19 -17.77
CA THR A 28 5.25 -13.61 -18.63
C THR A 28 6.22 -12.48 -18.76
N ARG A 29 7.49 -12.79 -18.52
CA ARG A 29 8.60 -11.87 -18.72
C ARG A 29 9.60 -12.43 -19.70
N LEU A 30 10.12 -11.54 -20.52
CA LEU A 30 11.19 -11.80 -21.46
C LEU A 30 12.25 -10.72 -21.21
N ASP A 31 13.44 -11.16 -20.87
CA ASP A 31 14.54 -10.30 -20.45
C ASP A 31 15.77 -10.54 -21.33
N MET A 32 16.50 -9.45 -21.57
CA MET A 32 17.77 -9.47 -22.28
C MET A 32 18.82 -8.76 -21.44
N ALA A 33 19.86 -9.49 -21.05
CA ALA A 33 20.94 -8.97 -20.22
C ALA A 33 22.25 -8.89 -21.00
N LEU A 34 22.91 -7.72 -20.92
CA LEU A 34 24.22 -7.48 -21.51
C LEU A 34 25.29 -7.44 -20.40
N HIS A 35 26.20 -8.41 -20.39
CA HIS A 35 27.23 -8.55 -19.36
C HIS A 35 28.61 -8.13 -19.88
N TYR A 36 28.93 -6.83 -19.77
CA TYR A 36 30.21 -6.32 -20.22
C TYR A 36 31.31 -6.43 -19.15
N ARG A 37 32.43 -7.07 -19.50
CA ARG A 37 33.59 -7.23 -18.61
C ARG A 37 34.74 -6.32 -19.02
N PHE A 38 35.05 -5.34 -18.17
CA PHE A 38 36.25 -4.52 -18.33
C PHE A 38 37.52 -5.37 -18.16
N GLY A 39 38.53 -5.11 -18.99
CA GLY A 39 39.81 -5.84 -18.98
C GLY A 39 39.82 -7.17 -19.76
N VAL A 40 38.69 -7.61 -20.31
CA VAL A 40 38.62 -8.75 -21.23
C VAL A 40 38.43 -8.24 -22.66
N PRO A 41 39.25 -8.63 -23.65
CA PRO A 41 39.04 -8.25 -25.04
C PRO A 41 37.64 -8.60 -25.54
N LEU A 42 36.99 -7.71 -26.29
CA LEU A 42 35.60 -7.88 -26.76
C LEU A 42 35.39 -9.19 -27.52
N TRP A 43 36.36 -9.59 -28.36
CA TRP A 43 36.28 -10.82 -29.15
C TRP A 43 36.11 -12.08 -28.28
N ARG A 44 36.68 -12.10 -27.06
CA ARG A 44 36.47 -13.21 -26.12
C ARG A 44 35.06 -13.21 -25.53
N GLN A 45 34.43 -12.05 -25.44
CA GLN A 45 33.11 -11.89 -24.83
C GLN A 45 31.96 -12.21 -25.82
N ILE A 46 32.23 -12.19 -27.13
CA ILE A 46 31.29 -12.57 -28.19
C ILE A 46 31.51 -13.99 -28.75
N ALA A 47 32.57 -14.67 -28.30
CA ALA A 47 32.87 -16.05 -28.69
C ALA A 47 32.07 -17.03 -27.81
N SER A 48 31.36 -17.96 -28.45
CA SER A 48 30.57 -19.02 -27.79
C SER A 48 31.43 -19.93 -26.91
N ASP A 49 32.68 -20.15 -27.30
CA ASP A 49 33.60 -21.09 -26.61
C ASP A 49 33.98 -20.61 -25.20
N ASN A 50 33.72 -19.34 -24.88
CA ASN A 50 34.03 -18.75 -23.58
C ASN A 50 32.85 -18.75 -22.61
N VAL A 51 31.69 -19.32 -22.97
CA VAL A 51 30.51 -19.42 -22.09
C VAL A 51 30.80 -20.29 -20.85
N ASP A 52 31.58 -21.35 -21.00
CA ASP A 52 31.90 -22.27 -19.89
C ASP A 52 32.72 -21.58 -18.78
N LEU A 53 33.65 -20.70 -19.16
CA LEU A 53 34.40 -19.87 -18.22
C LEU A 53 33.49 -18.90 -17.46
N HIS A 54 32.39 -18.45 -18.06
CA HIS A 54 31.41 -17.56 -17.43
C HIS A 54 30.57 -18.30 -16.37
N ARG A 55 30.28 -19.59 -16.58
CA ARG A 55 29.59 -20.46 -15.60
C ARG A 55 30.51 -21.00 -14.49
N SER A 56 31.82 -20.77 -14.59
CA SER A 56 32.79 -21.17 -13.56
C SER A 56 32.75 -20.25 -12.32
N LEU A 57 33.13 -20.79 -11.15
CA LEU A 57 33.27 -20.04 -9.89
C LEU A 57 34.22 -18.83 -9.99
N ILE A 58 35.24 -18.91 -10.87
CA ILE A 58 36.19 -17.81 -11.09
C ILE A 58 35.56 -16.71 -11.95
N GLY A 59 34.67 -17.08 -12.88
CA GLY A 59 33.89 -16.16 -13.71
C GLY A 59 32.80 -15.42 -12.93
N SER A 60 32.18 -16.08 -11.94
CA SER A 60 31.10 -15.51 -11.13
C SER A 60 31.57 -14.46 -10.11
N LYS A 61 32.87 -14.32 -9.86
CA LYS A 61 33.44 -13.26 -8.98
C LYS A 61 32.97 -11.86 -9.36
N TYR A 62 32.76 -11.61 -10.66
CA TYR A 62 32.32 -10.31 -11.18
C TYR A 62 30.84 -10.30 -11.58
N ALA A 63 30.09 -11.37 -11.27
CA ALA A 63 28.66 -11.39 -11.52
C ALA A 63 27.95 -10.33 -10.66
N LEU A 64 26.91 -9.72 -11.20
CA LEU A 64 26.04 -8.86 -10.42
C LEU A 64 25.34 -9.69 -9.33
N VAL A 65 25.01 -9.04 -8.22
CA VAL A 65 24.27 -9.69 -7.14
C VAL A 65 22.87 -10.05 -7.65
N ASP A 66 22.54 -11.34 -7.58
CA ASP A 66 21.23 -11.87 -7.96
C ASP A 66 20.18 -11.52 -6.90
N ARG A 67 19.34 -10.51 -7.20
CA ARG A 67 18.24 -10.02 -6.36
C ARG A 67 17.14 -9.42 -7.24
N ASN A 68 15.92 -9.39 -6.71
CA ASN A 68 14.85 -8.57 -7.27
C ASN A 68 15.12 -7.08 -6.96
N TYR A 69 15.37 -6.27 -7.98
CA TYR A 69 15.60 -4.83 -7.86
C TYR A 69 14.31 -3.99 -7.95
N ASP A 70 13.16 -4.63 -8.17
CA ASP A 70 11.87 -3.94 -8.23
C ASP A 70 11.44 -3.47 -6.85
N ILE A 71 11.10 -2.18 -6.74
CA ILE A 71 10.47 -1.63 -5.54
C ILE A 71 8.99 -2.02 -5.57
N VAL A 72 8.65 -3.07 -4.85
CA VAL A 72 7.25 -3.52 -4.75
C VAL A 72 6.49 -2.56 -3.84
N MET A 73 5.53 -1.83 -4.41
CA MET A 73 4.68 -0.92 -3.65
C MET A 73 3.60 -1.70 -2.90
N GLN A 74 3.61 -1.62 -1.56
CA GLN A 74 2.48 -2.09 -0.75
C GLN A 74 1.53 -0.93 -0.50
N TYR A 75 0.30 -1.04 -0.99
CA TYR A 75 -0.73 -0.03 -0.74
C TYR A 75 -1.39 -0.27 0.62
N ARG A 76 -1.26 0.71 1.54
CA ARG A 76 -2.09 0.79 2.74
C ARG A 76 -3.09 1.93 2.59
N LYS A 77 -4.38 1.60 2.50
CA LYS A 77 -5.45 2.60 2.46
C LYS A 77 -5.35 3.47 3.72
N GLN A 78 -5.12 4.77 3.53
CA GLN A 78 -5.09 5.72 4.63
C GLN A 78 -6.51 6.18 4.98
N PRO A 79 -6.86 6.33 6.26
CA PRO A 79 -8.13 6.94 6.64
C PRO A 79 -8.16 8.40 6.17
N LEU A 80 -9.26 8.81 5.55
CA LEU A 80 -9.44 10.15 4.99
C LEU A 80 -10.10 11.11 6.00
N VAL A 81 -11.03 10.56 6.79
CA VAL A 81 -11.76 11.27 7.84
C VAL A 81 -11.71 10.44 9.12
N VAL A 82 -11.37 11.07 10.24
CA VAL A 82 -11.36 10.44 11.57
C VAL A 82 -11.98 11.43 12.55
N LEU A 83 -13.09 11.01 13.17
CA LEU A 83 -13.84 11.76 14.17
C LEU A 83 -13.85 10.95 15.47
N SER A 84 -13.80 11.62 16.61
CA SER A 84 -14.01 10.99 17.91
C SER A 84 -14.96 11.80 18.78
N LEU A 85 -15.77 11.06 19.54
CA LEU A 85 -16.69 11.56 20.54
C LEU A 85 -16.28 11.03 21.92
N PRO A 86 -16.63 11.73 23.01
CA PRO A 86 -16.54 11.16 24.35
C PRO A 86 -17.33 9.83 24.41
N LYS A 87 -16.77 8.83 25.10
CA LYS A 87 -17.37 7.50 25.19
C LYS A 87 -18.75 7.51 25.85
N GLN A 88 -18.94 8.38 26.83
CA GLN A 88 -20.18 8.55 27.56
C GLN A 88 -20.23 9.96 28.15
N LEU A 89 -21.42 10.55 28.16
CA LEU A 89 -21.73 11.80 28.84
C LEU A 89 -23.01 11.59 29.64
N THR A 90 -23.07 12.16 30.84
CA THR A 90 -24.22 12.12 31.72
C THR A 90 -24.70 13.54 31.94
N ALA A 91 -26.01 13.75 31.90
CA ALA A 91 -26.65 15.05 32.08
C ALA A 91 -27.98 14.88 32.81
N GLU A 92 -28.39 15.92 33.52
CA GLU A 92 -29.70 15.96 34.18
C GLU A 92 -30.83 16.09 33.15
N ALA A 93 -31.99 15.51 33.45
CA ALA A 93 -33.16 15.61 32.60
C ALA A 93 -33.57 17.08 32.37
N GLY A 94 -34.00 17.41 31.16
CA GLY A 94 -34.36 18.77 30.78
C GLY A 94 -33.20 19.75 30.58
N THR A 95 -31.93 19.32 30.75
CA THR A 95 -30.76 20.19 30.52
C THR A 95 -30.24 20.11 29.08
N THR A 96 -29.51 21.15 28.66
CA THR A 96 -28.79 21.14 27.38
C THR A 96 -27.37 20.67 27.60
N LEU A 97 -27.02 19.52 27.01
CA LEU A 97 -25.69 18.92 27.04
C LEU A 97 -24.91 19.32 25.77
N THR A 98 -23.66 19.74 25.95
CA THR A 98 -22.74 19.96 24.82
C THR A 98 -21.86 18.74 24.63
N ILE A 99 -21.96 18.09 23.47
CA ILE A 99 -21.12 16.97 23.06
C ILE A 99 -19.99 17.52 22.18
N PRO A 100 -18.73 17.51 22.65
CA PRO A 100 -17.60 17.92 21.84
C PRO A 100 -17.27 16.86 20.77
N VAL A 101 -16.98 17.31 19.55
CA VAL A 101 -16.52 16.47 18.44
C VAL A 101 -15.06 16.78 18.17
N THR A 102 -14.21 15.78 18.28
CA THR A 102 -12.79 15.91 17.95
C THR A 102 -12.56 15.42 16.52
N ILE A 103 -12.03 16.31 15.67
CA ILE A 103 -11.70 16.01 14.27
C ILE A 103 -10.20 15.73 14.19
N SER A 104 -9.82 14.45 14.30
CA SER A 104 -8.41 14.04 14.26
C SER A 104 -7.84 14.08 12.84
N LYS A 105 -8.68 13.89 11.81
CA LYS A 105 -8.27 13.95 10.41
C LYS A 105 -9.43 14.31 9.50
N ALA A 106 -9.21 15.23 8.57
CA ALA A 106 -10.14 15.56 7.49
C ALA A 106 -9.34 16.00 6.25
N LYS A 107 -8.83 15.04 5.48
CA LYS A 107 -7.88 15.30 4.38
C LYS A 107 -8.40 16.31 3.34
N TYR A 108 -9.70 16.29 3.07
CA TYR A 108 -10.35 17.12 2.07
C TYR A 108 -11.34 18.13 2.68
N GLY A 109 -11.19 18.41 3.98
CA GLY A 109 -12.21 19.14 4.75
C GLY A 109 -13.40 18.26 5.13
N LEU A 110 -14.20 18.76 6.07
CA LEU A 110 -15.43 18.14 6.53
C LEU A 110 -16.59 19.08 6.20
N GLU A 111 -17.56 18.61 5.43
CA GLU A 111 -18.69 19.43 4.98
C GLU A 111 -19.81 19.49 6.02
N ARG A 112 -20.28 18.32 6.47
CA ARG A 112 -21.35 18.20 7.48
C ARG A 112 -21.17 16.95 8.33
N ILE A 113 -21.86 16.93 9.48
CA ILE A 113 -22.01 15.76 10.33
C ILE A 113 -23.51 15.46 10.40
N GLU A 114 -23.89 14.23 10.12
CA GLU A 114 -25.26 13.77 10.26
C GLU A 114 -25.41 13.05 11.59
N TRP A 115 -26.37 13.50 12.40
CA TRP A 115 -26.65 12.96 13.72
C TRP A 115 -27.97 12.19 13.70
N SER A 116 -27.97 11.04 14.35
CA SER A 116 -29.18 10.25 14.59
C SER A 116 -29.29 9.90 16.06
N ALA A 117 -30.52 9.87 16.55
CA ALA A 117 -30.87 9.46 17.89
C ALA A 117 -31.81 8.26 17.84
N SER A 118 -31.99 7.59 18.97
CA SER A 118 -33.00 6.53 19.07
C SER A 118 -34.42 7.11 18.93
N ALA A 119 -35.37 6.29 18.48
CA ALA A 119 -36.76 6.73 18.32
C ALA A 119 -37.37 7.25 19.64
N ASN A 120 -37.02 6.61 20.76
CA ASN A 120 -37.51 7.01 22.08
C ASN A 120 -36.97 8.38 22.53
N PHE A 121 -35.79 8.78 22.07
CA PHE A 121 -35.20 10.06 22.44
C PHE A 121 -36.08 11.22 21.93
N ALA A 122 -36.45 11.18 20.66
CA ALA A 122 -37.33 12.18 20.07
C ALA A 122 -38.77 12.09 20.61
N ALA A 123 -39.28 10.88 20.85
CA ALA A 123 -40.62 10.67 21.42
C ALA A 123 -40.76 11.28 22.83
N ASN A 124 -39.69 11.27 23.62
CA ASN A 124 -39.66 11.88 24.94
C ASN A 124 -39.33 13.39 24.91
N GLY A 125 -39.36 14.05 23.74
CA GLY A 125 -39.13 15.48 23.62
C GLY A 125 -37.66 15.90 23.56
N GLY A 126 -36.75 14.95 23.34
CA GLY A 126 -35.34 15.24 23.12
C GLY A 126 -35.10 15.87 21.75
N SER A 127 -34.20 16.85 21.69
CA SER A 127 -33.84 17.54 20.44
C SER A 127 -32.32 17.76 20.36
N TRP A 128 -31.81 18.06 19.18
CA TRP A 128 -30.40 18.44 19.04
C TRP A 128 -30.21 19.52 17.98
N GLN A 129 -29.17 20.31 18.16
CA GLN A 129 -28.74 21.35 17.24
C GLN A 129 -27.23 21.32 17.13
N GLN A 130 -26.71 21.48 15.91
CA GLN A 130 -25.27 21.50 15.67
C GLN A 130 -24.82 22.93 15.36
N PRO A 131 -24.36 23.70 16.37
CA PRO A 131 -23.86 25.06 16.13
C PRO A 131 -22.51 25.08 15.40
N ALA A 132 -21.71 24.01 15.49
CA ALA A 132 -20.39 23.92 14.85
C ALA A 132 -20.04 22.47 14.49
N LEU A 133 -19.06 22.26 13.60
CA LEU A 133 -18.53 20.93 13.29
C LEU A 133 -17.83 20.26 14.49
N THR A 134 -17.49 21.04 15.52
CA THR A 134 -16.79 20.59 16.73
C THR A 134 -17.71 20.49 17.96
N ALA A 135 -19.00 20.82 17.83
CA ALA A 135 -19.92 20.84 18.95
C ALA A 135 -21.35 20.49 18.53
N LEU A 136 -21.97 19.57 19.27
CA LEU A 136 -23.39 19.25 19.19
C LEU A 136 -24.07 19.63 20.50
N HIS A 137 -25.14 20.42 20.43
CA HIS A 137 -26.00 20.71 21.57
C HIS A 137 -27.17 19.72 21.56
N VAL A 138 -27.35 18.99 22.66
CA VAL A 138 -28.41 18.01 22.82
C VAL A 138 -29.29 18.44 23.98
N GLN A 139 -30.57 18.67 23.72
CA GLN A 139 -31.57 18.89 24.74
C GLN A 139 -32.07 17.54 25.23
N VAL A 140 -31.78 17.23 26.49
CA VAL A 140 -32.21 15.99 27.13
C VAL A 140 -33.71 16.08 27.43
N PRO A 141 -34.52 15.06 27.08
CA PRO A 141 -35.90 14.91 27.54
C PRO A 141 -36.09 15.29 29.01
N ALA A 142 -37.18 15.98 29.31
CA ALA A 142 -37.67 16.02 30.68
C ALA A 142 -38.27 14.64 31.04
N TYR A 143 -38.23 14.28 32.32
CA TYR A 143 -38.91 13.08 32.83
C TYR A 143 -40.41 13.10 32.57
#